data_AF-A0A8J2KYE3-F1
#
_entry.id   AF-A0A8J2KYE3-F1
#
_cell.length_a   1.000
_cell.length_b   1.000
_cell.length_c   1.000
_cell.angle_alpha   90.00
_cell.angle_beta   90.00
_cell.angle_gamma   90.00
#
_symmetry.space_group_name_H-M   'P 1'
#
loop_
_entity.id
_entity.type
_entity.pdbx_description
1 polymer ?
#
loop_
_entity_poly.entity_id
_entity_poly.type
_entity_poly.pdbx_seq_one_letter_code
_entity_poly.pdbx_strand_id
1 'polypeptide(L)'
;NEADNNGNTPLHGAAMNNQPKVAEILLSQRCHLTYNKDGCSAIDLAIMNKYKEVACILVTHTNRGEEVLNLTSGKYPCIMEALIAKMPGVAKAVLDTGIKKCPTEKTDSPAYYVEYDFKCLSKSEDCSTKGKGSAYLPILDDMVIHERVGLLSHELSLKYMAMKWNAYGKYFQFANLIFYLIYLLIVTSVATNEIERDFKFYARFKWFNESEETCVENNESCEEPTFVGRGERELQAFREYRK
;
A
#
# COMPACT_ATOMS: atom_id res chain seq x y z
N ASN A 1 -5.15 -37.76 -22.46
CA ASN A 1 -5.02 -36.44 -23.13
C ASN A 1 -5.73 -36.38 -24.47
N GLU A 2 -6.51 -37.40 -24.87
CA GLU A 2 -7.35 -37.26 -26.07
C GLU A 2 -8.41 -36.19 -25.84
N ALA A 3 -8.61 -35.36 -26.86
CA ALA A 3 -9.58 -34.28 -26.83
C ALA A 3 -10.85 -34.69 -27.57
N ASP A 4 -12.01 -34.25 -27.08
CA ASP A 4 -13.28 -34.47 -27.76
C ASP A 4 -13.41 -33.59 -29.03
N ASN A 5 -14.57 -33.68 -29.70
CA ASN A 5 -14.88 -32.86 -30.87
C ASN A 5 -14.83 -31.35 -30.63
N ASN A 6 -14.86 -30.91 -29.37
CA ASN A 6 -14.79 -29.52 -28.94
C ASN A 6 -13.39 -29.14 -28.42
N GLY A 7 -12.41 -30.04 -28.50
CA GLY A 7 -11.08 -29.83 -27.95
C GLY A 7 -11.00 -29.97 -26.43
N ASN A 8 -12.05 -30.45 -25.76
CA ASN A 8 -12.06 -30.67 -24.33
C ASN A 8 -11.28 -31.93 -23.99
N THR A 9 -10.28 -31.79 -23.13
CA THR A 9 -9.60 -32.93 -22.50
C THR A 9 -10.44 -33.51 -21.35
N PRO A 10 -10.10 -34.70 -20.82
CA PRO A 10 -10.80 -35.28 -19.67
C PRO A 10 -10.84 -34.35 -18.45
N LEU A 11 -9.83 -33.47 -18.30
CA LEU A 11 -9.79 -32.48 -17.23
C LEU A 11 -10.85 -31.38 -17.43
N HIS A 12 -11.12 -30.95 -18.66
CA HIS A 12 -12.22 -30.03 -18.97
C HIS A 12 -13.56 -30.69 -18.65
N GLY A 13 -13.76 -31.96 -19.01
CA GLY A 13 -14.98 -32.71 -18.68
C GLY A 13 -15.20 -32.83 -17.17
N ALA A 14 -14.15 -33.09 -16.39
CA ALA A 14 -14.22 -33.12 -14.93
C ALA A 14 -14.61 -31.76 -14.34
N ALA A 15 -14.07 -30.66 -14.91
CA ALA A 15 -14.43 -29.30 -14.51
C ALA A 15 -15.85 -28.90 -14.91
N MET A 16 -16.35 -29.33 -16.06
CA MET A 16 -17.73 -29.04 -16.51
C MET A 16 -18.78 -29.79 -15.69
N ASN A 17 -18.48 -31.01 -15.26
CA ASN A 17 -19.42 -31.87 -14.54
C ASN A 17 -19.30 -31.78 -13.01
N ASN A 18 -18.55 -30.80 -12.48
CA ASN A 18 -18.29 -30.62 -11.06
C ASN A 18 -17.79 -31.91 -10.37
N GLN A 19 -16.77 -32.56 -10.94
CA GLN A 19 -16.22 -33.83 -10.44
C GLN A 19 -14.84 -33.64 -9.78
N PRO A 20 -14.78 -33.22 -8.50
CA PRO A 20 -13.53 -32.89 -7.82
C PRO A 20 -12.56 -34.06 -7.73
N LYS A 21 -13.04 -35.25 -7.35
CA LYS A 21 -12.23 -36.48 -7.22
C LYS A 21 -11.62 -36.91 -8.55
N VAL A 22 -12.36 -36.77 -9.65
CA VAL A 22 -11.86 -37.10 -10.98
C VAL A 22 -10.78 -36.12 -11.40
N ALA A 23 -10.98 -34.82 -11.13
CA ALA A 23 -9.96 -33.81 -11.39
C ALA A 23 -8.67 -34.08 -10.60
N GLU A 24 -8.77 -34.46 -9.33
CA GLU A 24 -7.62 -34.82 -8.49
C GLU A 24 -6.81 -35.99 -9.08
N ILE A 25 -7.50 -37.09 -9.43
CA ILE A 25 -6.86 -38.25 -10.07
C ILE A 25 -6.18 -37.84 -11.38
N LEU A 26 -6.84 -37.04 -12.22
CA LEU A 26 -6.28 -36.58 -13.49
C LEU A 26 -5.03 -35.71 -13.31
N LEU A 27 -4.98 -34.86 -12.28
CA LEU A 27 -3.81 -34.04 -11.97
C LEU A 27 -2.62 -34.91 -11.54
N SER A 28 -2.87 -35.94 -10.73
CA SER A 28 -1.84 -36.90 -10.28
C SER A 28 -1.22 -37.68 -11.45
N GLN A 29 -1.99 -37.92 -12.52
CA GLN A 29 -1.56 -38.67 -13.70
C GLN A 29 -0.74 -37.83 -14.71
N ARG A 30 -0.23 -36.65 -14.32
CA ARG A 30 0.57 -35.74 -15.19
C ARG A 30 -0.14 -35.39 -16.51
N CYS A 31 -1.45 -35.13 -16.46
CA CYS A 31 -2.23 -34.73 -17.64
C CYS A 31 -1.70 -33.43 -18.29
N HIS A 32 -1.81 -33.26 -19.60
CA HIS A 32 -1.40 -32.00 -20.24
C HIS A 32 -2.46 -30.92 -20.01
N LEU A 33 -2.03 -29.79 -19.42
CA LEU A 33 -2.85 -28.59 -19.29
C LEU A 33 -2.88 -27.89 -20.65
N THR A 34 -4.03 -27.93 -21.29
CA THR A 34 -4.25 -27.41 -22.65
C THR A 34 -5.54 -26.59 -22.65
N TYR A 35 -5.76 -25.85 -23.73
CA TYR A 35 -6.97 -25.06 -23.94
C TYR A 35 -7.92 -25.82 -24.87
N ASN A 36 -9.22 -25.66 -24.64
CA ASN A 36 -10.24 -26.13 -25.57
C ASN A 36 -10.31 -25.24 -26.83
N LYS A 37 -11.20 -25.58 -27.78
CA LYS A 37 -11.40 -24.78 -29.00
C LYS A 37 -11.89 -23.35 -28.72
N ASP A 38 -12.51 -23.11 -27.57
CA ASP A 38 -12.94 -21.78 -27.12
C ASP A 38 -11.82 -21.00 -26.40
N GLY A 39 -10.59 -21.51 -26.37
CA GLY A 39 -9.46 -20.89 -25.68
C GLY A 39 -9.58 -20.90 -24.15
N CYS A 40 -10.44 -21.74 -23.59
CA CYS A 40 -10.65 -21.89 -22.15
C CYS A 40 -9.83 -23.07 -21.63
N SER A 41 -9.20 -22.88 -20.48
CA SER A 41 -8.64 -23.97 -19.69
C SER A 41 -9.69 -24.62 -18.80
N ALA A 42 -9.39 -25.80 -18.24
CA ALA A 42 -10.29 -26.47 -17.31
C ALA A 42 -10.63 -25.63 -16.07
N ILE A 43 -9.70 -24.81 -15.56
CA ILE A 43 -9.96 -23.91 -14.43
C ILE A 43 -10.89 -22.75 -14.82
N ASP A 44 -10.81 -22.23 -16.04
CA ASP A 44 -11.74 -21.20 -16.51
C ASP A 44 -13.18 -21.71 -16.53
N LEU A 45 -13.39 -22.95 -16.95
CA LEU A 45 -14.70 -23.60 -16.92
C LEU A 45 -15.22 -23.72 -15.47
N ALA A 46 -14.36 -24.14 -14.53
CA ALA A 46 -14.71 -24.22 -13.11
C ALA A 46 -15.06 -22.83 -12.53
N ILE A 47 -14.31 -21.79 -12.88
CA ILE A 47 -14.55 -20.40 -12.45
C ILE A 47 -15.84 -19.84 -13.05
N MET A 48 -16.11 -20.08 -14.33
CA MET A 48 -17.34 -19.64 -15.00
C MET A 48 -18.58 -20.25 -14.36
N ASN A 49 -18.53 -21.54 -14.05
CA ASN A 49 -19.63 -22.28 -13.43
C ASN A 49 -19.67 -22.17 -11.89
N LYS A 50 -18.71 -21.45 -11.28
CA LYS A 50 -18.57 -21.26 -9.83
C LYS A 50 -18.44 -22.57 -9.04
N TYR A 51 -17.79 -23.58 -9.62
CA TYR A 51 -17.53 -24.86 -8.98
C TYR A 51 -16.32 -24.77 -8.04
N LYS A 52 -16.60 -24.37 -6.80
CA LYS A 52 -15.58 -24.09 -5.78
C LYS A 52 -14.69 -25.28 -5.45
N GLU A 53 -15.26 -26.48 -5.34
CA GLU A 53 -14.51 -27.69 -4.95
C GLU A 53 -13.51 -28.12 -6.02
N VAL A 54 -13.95 -28.17 -7.29
CA VAL A 54 -13.08 -28.49 -8.41
C VAL A 54 -12.01 -27.42 -8.59
N ALA A 55 -12.40 -26.14 -8.52
CA ALA A 55 -11.45 -25.04 -8.60
C ALA A 55 -10.40 -25.18 -7.50
N CYS A 56 -10.81 -25.39 -6.24
CA CYS A 56 -9.89 -25.58 -5.11
C CYS A 56 -8.84 -26.66 -5.40
N ILE A 57 -9.26 -27.87 -5.77
CA ILE A 57 -8.35 -28.99 -6.06
C ILE A 57 -7.38 -28.66 -7.20
N LEU A 58 -7.85 -28.00 -8.26
CA LEU A 58 -7.00 -27.59 -9.39
C LEU A 58 -5.88 -26.65 -8.96
N VAL A 59 -6.17 -25.71 -8.05
CA VAL A 59 -5.20 -24.70 -7.63
C VAL A 59 -4.35 -25.11 -6.43
N THR A 60 -4.84 -25.97 -5.54
CA THR A 60 -4.12 -26.38 -4.33
C THR A 60 -3.24 -27.61 -4.52
N HIS A 61 -3.22 -28.20 -5.72
CA HIS A 61 -2.43 -29.40 -5.99
C HIS A 61 -0.92 -29.11 -5.88
N THR A 62 -0.22 -29.85 -5.01
CA THR A 62 1.17 -29.60 -4.56
C THR A 62 2.17 -29.29 -5.68
N ASN A 63 2.14 -30.05 -6.77
CA ASN A 63 3.12 -29.91 -7.85
C ASN A 63 2.62 -29.12 -9.06
N ARG A 64 1.31 -28.90 -9.18
CA ARG A 64 0.68 -28.46 -10.45
C ARG A 64 -0.25 -27.28 -10.31
N GLY A 65 -0.60 -26.87 -9.09
CA GLY A 65 -1.40 -25.68 -8.84
C GLY A 65 -0.74 -24.42 -9.43
N GLU A 66 0.59 -24.32 -9.34
CA GLU A 66 1.34 -23.23 -9.96
C GLU A 66 1.26 -23.24 -11.49
N GLU A 67 1.35 -24.42 -12.12
CA GLU A 67 1.20 -24.55 -13.58
C GLU A 67 -0.19 -24.10 -14.01
N VAL A 68 -1.23 -24.52 -13.28
CA VAL A 68 -2.62 -24.14 -13.53
C VAL A 68 -2.83 -22.64 -13.37
N LEU A 69 -2.29 -22.02 -12.32
CA LEU A 69 -2.32 -20.56 -12.12
C LEU A 69 -1.56 -19.79 -13.20
N ASN A 70 -0.57 -20.42 -13.81
CA ASN A 70 0.24 -19.82 -14.85
C ASN A 70 -0.38 -19.88 -16.24
N LEU A 71 -1.45 -20.67 -16.42
CA LEU A 71 -2.20 -20.70 -17.67
C LEU A 71 -2.81 -19.33 -17.94
N THR A 72 -2.70 -18.88 -19.18
CA THR A 72 -3.28 -17.62 -19.64
C THR A 72 -4.39 -17.96 -20.62
N SER A 73 -5.62 -17.56 -20.31
CA SER A 73 -6.75 -17.75 -21.22
C SER A 73 -7.10 -16.43 -21.90
N GLY A 74 -7.66 -16.52 -23.11
CA GLY A 74 -8.24 -15.36 -23.77
C GLY A 74 -9.39 -14.73 -23.00
N LYS A 75 -10.01 -15.45 -22.04
CA LYS A 75 -11.13 -14.92 -21.22
C LYS A 75 -10.70 -14.23 -19.93
N TYR A 76 -9.64 -14.72 -19.29
CA TYR A 76 -9.09 -14.12 -18.07
C TYR A 76 -7.57 -13.99 -18.26
N PRO A 77 -7.04 -12.76 -18.35
CA PRO A 77 -5.60 -12.54 -18.57
C PRO A 77 -4.78 -13.11 -17.40
N CYS A 78 -5.30 -12.98 -16.18
CA CYS A 78 -4.67 -13.40 -14.95
C CYS A 78 -5.70 -14.21 -14.12
N ILE A 79 -5.51 -15.53 -13.95
CA ILE A 79 -6.47 -16.42 -13.27
C ILE A 79 -6.72 -16.01 -11.81
N MET A 80 -5.70 -15.47 -11.15
CA MET A 80 -5.80 -15.01 -9.76
C MET A 80 -6.84 -13.88 -9.60
N GLU A 81 -6.89 -12.94 -10.54
CA GLU A 81 -7.90 -11.86 -10.59
C GLU A 81 -9.32 -12.46 -10.70
N ALA A 82 -9.50 -13.43 -11.60
CA ALA A 82 -10.79 -14.10 -11.79
C ALA A 82 -11.26 -14.85 -10.53
N LEU A 83 -10.33 -15.46 -9.78
CA LEU A 83 -10.61 -16.10 -8.50
C LEU A 83 -11.01 -15.08 -7.42
N ILE A 84 -10.33 -13.94 -7.33
CA ILE A 84 -10.66 -12.87 -6.37
C ILE A 84 -12.06 -12.31 -6.64
N ALA A 85 -12.39 -12.09 -7.92
CA ALA A 85 -13.69 -11.58 -8.35
C ALA A 85 -14.82 -12.57 -8.05
N LYS A 86 -14.70 -13.83 -8.51
CA LYS A 86 -15.80 -14.81 -8.49
C LYS A 86 -15.81 -15.75 -7.29
N MET A 87 -14.65 -16.16 -6.78
CA MET A 87 -14.51 -17.22 -5.76
C MET A 87 -13.42 -16.90 -4.72
N PRO A 88 -13.68 -15.98 -3.77
CA PRO A 88 -12.68 -15.55 -2.81
C PRO A 88 -12.20 -16.66 -1.86
N GLY A 89 -13.04 -17.66 -1.57
CA GLY A 89 -12.65 -18.80 -0.74
C GLY A 89 -11.55 -19.65 -1.38
N VAL A 90 -11.57 -19.81 -2.70
CA VAL A 90 -10.54 -20.54 -3.44
C VAL A 90 -9.26 -19.71 -3.53
N ALA A 91 -9.37 -18.40 -3.78
CA ALA A 91 -8.23 -17.50 -3.74
C ALA A 91 -7.53 -17.49 -2.37
N LYS A 92 -8.28 -17.57 -1.26
CA LYS A 92 -7.70 -17.73 0.07
C LYS A 92 -6.91 -19.04 0.19
N ALA A 93 -7.47 -20.16 -0.27
CA ALA A 93 -6.76 -21.44 -0.26
C ALA A 93 -5.47 -21.39 -1.08
N VAL A 94 -5.45 -20.67 -2.21
CA VAL A 94 -4.23 -20.41 -2.99
C VAL A 94 -3.19 -19.65 -2.17
N LEU A 95 -3.59 -18.58 -1.47
CA LEU A 95 -2.69 -17.83 -0.60
C LEU A 95 -2.17 -18.69 0.58
N ASP A 96 -3.00 -19.58 1.11
CA ASP A 96 -2.61 -20.52 2.17
C ASP A 96 -1.51 -21.49 1.69
N THR A 97 -1.57 -21.94 0.43
CA THR A 97 -0.50 -22.79 -0.15
C THR A 97 0.83 -22.06 -0.32
N GLY A 98 0.82 -20.72 -0.38
CA GLY A 98 2.04 -19.90 -0.46
C GLY A 98 2.77 -19.74 0.89
N ILE A 99 2.25 -20.30 1.98
CA ILE A 99 2.88 -20.25 3.30
C ILE A 99 3.48 -21.62 3.62
N LYS A 100 4.81 -21.74 3.49
CA LYS A 100 5.54 -22.95 3.86
C LYS A 100 6.10 -22.79 5.28
N LYS A 101 5.49 -23.50 6.23
CA LYS A 101 5.99 -23.57 7.62
C LYS A 101 7.00 -24.70 7.74
N CYS A 102 8.11 -24.44 8.44
CA CYS A 102 9.13 -25.46 8.65
C CYS A 102 8.56 -26.66 9.45
N PRO A 103 8.87 -27.92 9.09
CA PRO A 103 8.33 -29.11 9.77
C PRO A 103 8.80 -29.32 11.21
N THR A 104 9.76 -28.53 11.70
CA THR A 104 10.34 -28.71 13.03
C THR A 104 9.38 -28.20 14.11
N GLU A 105 8.84 -29.14 14.88
CA GLU A 105 7.64 -29.05 15.74
C GLU A 105 7.70 -28.10 16.96
N LYS A 106 8.58 -27.10 17.01
CA LYS A 106 8.62 -26.15 18.15
C LYS A 106 8.84 -24.72 17.68
N THR A 107 7.84 -23.87 17.92
CA THR A 107 7.85 -22.41 17.72
C THR A 107 8.99 -21.70 18.47
N ASP A 108 9.56 -22.36 19.47
CA ASP A 108 10.56 -21.79 20.38
C ASP A 108 12.00 -22.11 19.98
N SER A 109 12.18 -22.82 18.86
CA SER A 109 13.51 -23.15 18.35
C SER A 109 14.08 -22.01 17.52
N PRO A 110 15.36 -21.63 17.67
CA PRO A 110 16.00 -20.55 16.91
C PRO A 110 16.11 -20.85 15.39
N ALA A 111 15.84 -22.10 14.99
CA ALA A 111 15.82 -22.54 13.61
C ALA A 111 14.40 -22.58 12.99
N TYR A 112 13.38 -22.08 13.69
CA TYR A 112 12.03 -21.96 13.14
C TYR A 112 12.00 -20.83 12.10
N TYR A 113 11.67 -21.15 10.86
CA TYR A 113 11.41 -20.17 9.81
C TYR A 113 10.07 -20.44 9.13
N VAL A 114 9.45 -19.38 8.65
CA VAL A 114 8.26 -19.42 7.79
C VAL A 114 8.66 -18.81 6.46
N GLU A 115 8.54 -19.59 5.41
CA GLU A 115 8.83 -19.17 4.04
C GLU A 115 7.53 -18.72 3.38
N TYR A 116 7.58 -17.56 2.72
CA TYR A 116 6.44 -16.93 2.07
C TYR A 116 6.71 -16.84 0.58
N ASP A 117 5.95 -17.59 -0.22
CA ASP A 117 6.03 -17.60 -1.67
C ASP A 117 5.13 -16.52 -2.26
N PHE A 118 5.75 -15.40 -2.67
CA PHE A 118 5.03 -14.27 -3.27
C PHE A 118 4.78 -14.40 -4.78
N LYS A 119 5.14 -15.53 -5.40
CA LYS A 119 5.03 -15.76 -6.86
C LYS A 119 3.61 -15.57 -7.37
N CYS A 120 2.62 -15.99 -6.58
CA CYS A 120 1.19 -15.83 -6.89
C CYS A 120 0.72 -14.35 -6.83
N LEU A 121 1.45 -13.48 -6.12
CA LEU A 121 1.14 -12.05 -5.94
C LEU A 121 1.97 -11.14 -6.87
N SER A 122 3.13 -11.61 -7.33
CA SER A 122 4.06 -10.83 -8.15
C SER A 122 3.81 -10.90 -9.65
N LYS A 123 2.97 -11.83 -10.13
CA LYS A 123 2.80 -12.05 -11.56
C LYS A 123 1.99 -10.91 -12.20
N SER A 124 2.70 -9.97 -12.81
CA SER A 124 2.14 -8.76 -13.45
C SER A 124 2.90 -8.30 -14.69
N GLU A 125 3.96 -8.98 -15.16
CA GLU A 125 4.79 -8.39 -16.22
C GLU A 125 4.23 -8.58 -17.64
N ASP A 126 3.40 -9.61 -17.88
CA ASP A 126 2.89 -9.91 -19.23
C ASP A 126 1.36 -9.77 -19.43
N CYS A 127 0.60 -9.38 -18.40
CA CYS A 127 -0.83 -9.09 -18.56
C CYS A 127 -0.96 -7.70 -19.23
N SER A 128 -0.90 -7.68 -20.57
CA SER A 128 -0.98 -6.49 -21.44
C SER A 128 -2.23 -5.64 -21.16
N THR A 129 -2.10 -4.72 -20.20
CA THR A 129 -3.07 -3.65 -20.00
C THR A 129 -2.77 -2.56 -21.02
N LYS A 130 -3.48 -2.61 -22.15
CA LYS A 130 -3.65 -1.41 -22.97
C LYS A 130 -4.36 -0.35 -22.12
N GLY A 131 -3.60 0.61 -21.59
CA GLY A 131 -4.11 1.94 -21.26
C GLY A 131 -4.47 2.26 -19.80
N LYS A 132 -4.06 1.49 -18.79
CA LYS A 132 -4.13 1.95 -17.39
C LYS A 132 -2.74 1.97 -16.79
N GLY A 133 -2.35 3.12 -16.23
CA GLY A 133 -1.02 3.37 -15.67
C GLY A 133 -0.58 2.25 -14.76
N SER A 134 0.72 1.94 -14.79
CA SER A 134 1.37 0.83 -14.09
C SER A 134 0.80 0.62 -12.68
N ALA A 135 -0.09 -0.36 -12.52
CA ALA A 135 -0.54 -0.77 -11.21
C ALA A 135 0.68 -1.40 -10.53
N TYR A 136 1.26 -0.71 -9.54
CA TYR A 136 2.46 -1.17 -8.84
C TYR A 136 2.26 -2.55 -8.19
N LEU A 137 1.00 -2.97 -7.94
CA LEU A 137 0.59 -4.25 -7.36
C LEU A 137 -0.83 -4.64 -7.87
N PRO A 138 -1.01 -5.18 -9.09
CA PRO A 138 -2.35 -5.35 -9.67
C PRO A 138 -3.24 -6.31 -8.88
N ILE A 139 -2.68 -7.40 -8.37
CA ILE A 139 -3.47 -8.41 -7.64
C ILE A 139 -4.00 -7.85 -6.31
N LEU A 140 -3.22 -6.98 -5.65
CA LEU A 140 -3.69 -6.30 -4.44
C LEU A 140 -4.71 -5.21 -4.77
N ASP A 141 -4.52 -4.50 -5.88
CA ASP A 141 -5.51 -3.51 -6.36
C ASP A 141 -6.85 -4.19 -6.64
N ASP A 142 -6.85 -5.34 -7.32
CA ASP A 142 -8.05 -6.13 -7.58
C ASP A 142 -8.74 -6.60 -6.28
N MET A 143 -7.96 -6.96 -5.25
CA MET A 143 -8.54 -7.31 -3.94
C MET A 143 -9.24 -6.12 -3.28
N VAL A 144 -8.73 -4.90 -3.46
CA VAL A 144 -9.35 -3.67 -2.98
C VAL A 144 -10.58 -3.33 -3.80
N ILE A 145 -10.50 -3.39 -5.13
CA ILE A 145 -11.62 -3.15 -6.06
C ILE A 145 -12.80 -4.07 -5.75
N HIS A 146 -12.52 -5.33 -5.39
CA HIS A 146 -13.55 -6.32 -5.04
C HIS A 146 -13.91 -6.34 -3.55
N GLU A 147 -13.44 -5.37 -2.76
CA GLU A 147 -13.70 -5.21 -1.32
C GLU A 147 -13.47 -6.51 -0.51
N ARG A 148 -12.46 -7.29 -0.90
CA ARG A 148 -12.17 -8.59 -0.29
C ARG A 148 -11.28 -8.42 0.94
N VAL A 149 -11.84 -7.85 2.01
CA VAL A 149 -11.12 -7.59 3.27
C VAL A 149 -10.47 -8.87 3.82
N GLY A 150 -11.14 -10.02 3.74
CA GLY A 150 -10.61 -11.29 4.22
C GLY A 150 -9.39 -11.82 3.44
N LEU A 151 -9.17 -11.37 2.20
CA LEU A 151 -7.98 -11.69 1.42
C LEU A 151 -6.87 -10.66 1.67
N LEU A 152 -7.24 -9.39 1.89
CA LEU A 152 -6.30 -8.32 2.24
C LEU A 152 -5.70 -8.51 3.63
N SER A 153 -6.49 -9.01 4.60
CA SER A 153 -6.04 -9.32 5.95
C SER A 153 -5.29 -10.65 6.05
N HIS A 154 -5.06 -11.33 4.93
CA HIS A 154 -4.29 -12.58 4.92
C HIS A 154 -2.83 -12.32 5.27
N GLU A 155 -2.21 -13.24 6.01
CA GLU A 155 -0.83 -13.12 6.49
C GLU A 155 0.15 -12.89 5.33
N LEU A 156 -0.04 -13.57 4.20
CA LEU A 156 0.80 -13.42 3.00
C LEU A 156 0.65 -12.03 2.38
N SER A 157 -0.59 -11.53 2.23
CA SER A 157 -0.88 -10.19 1.70
C SER A 157 -0.27 -9.10 2.59
N LEU A 158 -0.44 -9.21 3.91
CA LEU A 158 0.14 -8.29 4.88
C LEU A 158 1.67 -8.31 4.85
N LYS A 159 2.28 -9.51 4.81
CA LYS A 159 3.74 -9.65 4.75
C LYS A 159 4.31 -9.11 3.45
N TYR A 160 3.62 -9.31 2.34
CA TYR A 160 4.01 -8.77 1.04
C TYR A 160 3.97 -7.24 1.04
N MET A 161 2.89 -6.63 1.56
CA MET A 161 2.80 -5.18 1.73
C MET A 161 3.89 -4.64 2.66
N ALA A 162 4.17 -5.33 3.76
CA ALA A 162 5.23 -4.95 4.69
C ALA A 162 6.63 -5.03 4.05
N MET A 163 6.91 -6.08 3.28
CA MET A 163 8.16 -6.24 2.55
C MET A 163 8.37 -5.10 1.56
N LYS A 164 7.34 -4.79 0.77
CA LYS A 164 7.32 -3.69 -0.20
C LYS A 164 7.45 -2.32 0.48
N TRP A 165 6.74 -2.11 1.59
CA TRP A 165 6.85 -0.90 2.41
C TRP A 165 8.27 -0.70 2.95
N ASN A 166 8.91 -1.76 3.45
CA ASN A 166 10.26 -1.67 3.98
C ASN A 166 11.32 -1.47 2.89
N ALA A 167 11.06 -1.92 1.65
CA ALA A 167 11.95 -1.72 0.53
C ALA A 167 11.96 -0.27 0.01
N TYR A 168 10.79 0.37 -0.15
CA TYR A 168 10.70 1.70 -0.75
C TYR A 168 9.77 2.68 -0.02
N GLY A 169 8.64 2.22 0.50
CA GLY A 169 7.62 3.10 1.09
C GLY A 169 8.13 3.89 2.29
N LYS A 170 8.89 3.23 3.18
CA LYS A 170 9.50 3.83 4.36
C LYS A 170 10.40 5.01 3.99
N TYR A 171 11.30 4.81 3.04
CA TYR A 171 12.27 5.84 2.63
C TYR A 171 11.60 7.03 1.96
N PHE A 172 10.60 6.78 1.10
CA PHE A 172 9.83 7.84 0.46
C PHE A 172 9.07 8.69 1.49
N GLN A 173 8.42 8.05 2.47
CA GLN A 173 7.69 8.76 3.52
C GLN A 173 8.63 9.57 4.41
N PHE A 174 9.80 9.01 4.79
CA PHE A 174 10.77 9.75 5.59
C PHE A 174 11.37 10.93 4.82
N ALA A 175 11.67 10.79 3.53
CA ALA A 175 12.14 11.91 2.72
C ALA A 175 11.12 13.05 2.68
N ASN A 176 9.84 12.72 2.49
CA ASN A 176 8.76 13.70 2.50
C ASN A 176 8.61 14.36 3.88
N LEU A 177 8.64 13.58 4.96
CA LEU A 177 8.58 14.10 6.32
C LEU A 177 9.74 15.04 6.63
N ILE A 178 10.96 14.70 6.21
CA ILE A 178 12.15 15.56 6.38
C ILE A 178 11.95 16.88 5.64
N PHE A 179 11.43 16.86 4.41
CA PHE A 179 11.14 18.08 3.66
C PHE A 179 10.11 18.97 4.39
N TYR A 180 9.02 18.38 4.90
CA TYR A 180 8.03 19.11 5.70
C TYR A 180 8.61 19.66 7.01
N LEU A 181 9.47 18.91 7.70
CA LEU A 181 10.12 19.37 8.93
C LEU A 181 11.04 20.56 8.67
N ILE A 182 11.83 20.53 7.60
CA ILE A 182 12.69 21.66 7.20
C ILE A 182 11.83 22.90 6.90
N TYR A 183 10.76 22.73 6.12
CA TYR A 183 9.82 23.81 5.83
C TYR A 183 9.21 24.40 7.11
N LEU A 184 8.77 23.54 8.03
CA LEU A 184 8.15 23.97 9.28
C LEU A 184 9.15 24.66 10.22
N LEU A 185 10.41 24.21 10.26
CA LEU A 185 11.46 24.88 11.03
C LEU A 185 11.76 26.28 10.49
N ILE A 186 11.80 26.45 9.17
CA ILE A 186 11.99 27.77 8.55
C ILE A 186 10.84 28.70 8.94
N VAL A 187 9.59 28.27 8.74
CA VAL A 187 8.41 29.07 9.08
C VAL A 187 8.37 29.41 10.58
N THR A 188 8.64 28.43 11.44
CA THR A 188 8.65 28.63 12.89
C THR A 188 9.74 29.61 13.30
N SER A 189 10.94 29.53 12.70
CA SER A 189 12.04 30.46 13.00
C SER A 189 11.72 31.91 12.61
N VAL A 190 11.06 32.11 11.46
CA VAL A 190 10.63 33.43 11.00
C VAL A 190 9.58 33.99 11.97
N ALA A 191 8.59 33.17 12.36
CA ALA A 191 7.55 33.57 13.29
C ALA A 191 8.12 33.92 14.68
N THR A 192 9.05 33.11 15.23
CA THR A 192 9.68 33.43 16.52
C THR A 192 10.55 34.67 16.46
N ASN A 193 11.24 34.92 15.34
CA ASN A 193 12.04 36.13 15.16
C ASN A 193 11.16 37.39 15.07
N GLU A 194 9.99 37.31 14.45
CA GLU A 194 9.00 38.39 14.47
C GLU A 194 8.48 38.65 15.88
N ILE A 195 8.07 37.60 16.60
CA ILE A 195 7.59 37.71 17.98
C ILE A 195 8.67 38.26 18.91
N GLU A 196 9.94 37.86 18.76
CA GLU A 196 11.03 38.38 19.58
C GLU A 196 11.32 39.85 19.29
N ARG A 197 11.19 40.29 18.02
CA ARG A 197 11.27 41.72 17.66
C ARG A 197 10.13 42.51 18.29
N ASP A 198 8.91 42.01 18.22
CA ASP A 198 7.74 42.65 18.82
C ASP A 198 7.84 42.70 20.35
N PHE A 199 8.35 41.64 20.98
CA PHE A 199 8.56 41.58 22.44
C PHE A 199 9.69 42.52 22.89
N LYS A 200 10.83 42.57 22.18
CA LYS A 200 11.90 43.54 22.45
C LYS A 200 11.43 44.98 22.28
N PHE A 201 10.60 45.25 21.26
CA PHE A 201 10.00 46.57 21.06
C PHE A 201 9.07 46.94 22.23
N TYR A 202 8.19 46.03 22.65
CA TYR A 202 7.31 46.24 23.80
C TYR A 202 8.07 46.41 25.12
N ALA A 203 9.09 45.59 25.37
CA ALA A 203 9.92 45.69 26.57
C ALA A 203 10.69 47.02 26.62
N ARG A 204 11.22 47.48 25.47
CA ARG A 204 11.88 48.78 25.35
C ARG A 204 10.90 49.94 25.57
N PHE A 205 9.70 49.84 25.01
CA PHE A 205 8.64 50.85 25.19
C PHE A 205 8.15 50.90 26.66
N LYS A 206 7.99 49.75 27.31
CA LYS A 206 7.63 49.68 28.73
C LYS A 206 8.70 50.28 29.64
N TRP A 207 9.98 49.94 29.40
CA TRP A 207 11.10 50.57 30.11
C TRP A 207 11.11 52.09 29.94
N PHE A 208 10.82 52.58 28.72
CA PHE A 208 10.76 54.01 28.43
C PHE A 208 9.64 54.72 29.23
N ASN A 209 8.42 54.18 29.23
CA ASN A 209 7.31 54.73 30.03
C ASN A 209 7.60 54.71 31.54
N GLU A 210 8.19 53.62 32.05
CA GLU A 210 8.49 53.45 33.48
C GLU A 210 9.62 54.39 33.93
N SER A 211 10.56 54.72 33.04
CA SER A 211 11.60 55.72 33.31
C SER A 211 11.06 57.16 33.25
N GLU A 212 10.13 57.45 32.33
CA GLU A 212 9.43 58.75 32.26
C GLU A 212 8.62 59.03 33.54
N GLU A 213 7.93 58.03 34.10
CA GLU A 213 7.23 58.14 35.38
C GLU A 213 8.17 58.39 36.58
N THR A 214 9.33 57.71 36.63
CA THR A 214 10.31 57.92 37.72
C THR A 214 11.04 59.27 37.65
N CYS A 215 11.15 59.88 36.46
CA CYS A 215 11.70 61.23 36.31
C CYS A 215 10.69 62.30 36.76
N VAL A 216 9.39 62.06 36.60
CA VAL A 216 8.33 62.97 37.07
C VAL A 216 8.20 62.98 38.59
N GLU A 217 8.46 61.85 39.28
CA GLU A 217 8.38 61.79 40.75
C GLU A 217 9.57 62.43 41.48
N ASN A 218 10.75 62.50 40.87
CA ASN A 218 11.98 62.96 41.55
C ASN A 218 12.33 64.45 41.39
N ASN A 219 11.53 65.22 40.63
CA ASN A 219 11.62 66.69 40.51
C ASN A 219 13.05 67.24 40.23
N GLU A 220 13.89 66.44 39.57
CA GLU A 220 15.17 66.88 39.01
C GLU A 220 14.92 67.36 37.57
N SER A 221 15.33 68.59 37.27
CA SER A 221 15.25 69.18 35.94
C SER A 221 15.93 68.29 34.91
N CYS A 222 15.15 67.75 33.98
CA CYS A 222 15.68 66.99 32.85
C CYS A 222 16.54 67.90 31.98
N GLU A 223 17.85 67.71 31.95
CA GLU A 223 18.63 68.10 30.78
C GLU A 223 18.14 67.25 29.60
N GLU A 224 17.66 67.93 28.55
CA GLU A 224 17.14 67.31 27.34
C GLU A 224 18.15 66.30 26.76
N PRO A 225 17.80 65.02 26.60
CA PRO A 225 18.55 64.16 25.69
C PRO A 225 18.24 64.64 24.27
N THR A 226 19.14 65.44 23.71
CA THR A 226 19.15 65.76 22.28
C THR A 226 19.45 64.49 21.49
N PHE A 227 18.42 63.69 21.19
CA PHE A 227 18.49 62.66 20.16
C PHE A 227 17.40 62.86 19.10
N VAL A 228 17.82 63.60 18.09
CA VAL A 228 17.13 63.92 16.84
C VAL A 228 16.62 62.67 16.11
N GLY A 229 15.31 62.59 15.88
CA GLY A 229 14.74 62.26 14.57
C GLY A 229 14.55 60.79 14.15
N ARG A 230 14.76 59.78 15.01
CA ARG A 230 14.50 58.36 14.64
C ARG A 230 13.30 57.72 15.34
N GLY A 231 13.05 58.04 16.61
CA GLY A 231 11.92 57.49 17.38
C GLY A 231 10.54 58.02 16.93
N GLU A 232 10.46 59.29 16.53
CA GLU A 232 9.19 59.89 16.09
C GLU A 232 8.65 59.29 14.78
N ARG A 233 9.55 58.92 13.86
CA ARG A 233 9.16 58.25 12.60
C ARG A 233 8.62 56.84 12.84
N GLU A 234 9.16 56.12 13.81
CA GLU A 234 8.69 54.78 14.17
C GLU A 234 7.34 54.83 14.92
N LEU A 235 7.11 55.88 15.73
CA LEU A 235 5.81 56.14 16.37
C LEU A 235 4.72 56.57 15.37
N GLN A 236 5.09 57.32 14.32
CA GLN A 236 4.18 57.67 13.23
C GLN A 236 3.80 56.45 12.39
N ALA A 237 4.76 55.58 12.07
CA ALA A 237 4.50 54.31 11.37
C ALA A 237 3.59 53.37 12.17
N PHE A 238 3.72 53.35 13.51
CA PHE A 238 2.84 52.57 14.39
C PHE A 238 1.40 53.12 14.47
N ARG A 239 1.21 54.45 14.32
CA ARG A 239 -0.14 55.07 14.25
C ARG A 239 -0.82 54.86 12.91
N GLU A 240 -0.07 54.74 11.81
CA GLU A 240 -0.62 54.44 10.49
C GLU A 240 -1.01 52.96 10.35
N TYR A 241 -0.27 52.02 10.96
CA TYR A 241 -0.60 50.58 10.92
C TYR A 241 -1.83 50.20 11.75
N ARG A 242 -2.27 51.07 12.68
CA ARG A 242 -3.39 50.82 13.60
C ARG A 242 -4.73 51.46 13.14
N LYS A 243 -4.77 52.07 11.96
CA LYS A 243 -6.00 52.48 11.27
C LYS A 243 -6.32 51.50 10.15
#